data_AF-A0A7X0L858-F1
#
_entry.id   AF-A0A7X0L858-F1
#
_cell.length_a   1.000
_cell.length_b   1.000
_cell.length_c   1.000
_cell.angle_alpha   90.00
_cell.angle_beta   90.00
_cell.angle_gamma   90.00
#
_symmetry.space_group_name_H-M   'P 1'
#
loop_
_entity.id
_entity.type
_entity.pdbx_description
1 polymer ?
#
loop_
_entity_poly.entity_id
_entity_poly.type
_entity_poly.pdbx_seq_one_letter_code
_entity_poly.pdbx_strand_id
1 'polypeptide(L)'
;MLKLPPQAAWQARTQTLSVQGSADGPAWSTVVAAKDHRFDPASGNTVTVPLPAGRNLRHLRLRVTANTGWPAAQFSEVEAYLS
;
A
#
# COMPACT_ATOMS: atom_id res chain seq x y z
N MET A 1 6.27 -1.20 3.82
CA MET A 1 5.83 -2.56 3.50
C MET A 1 4.34 -2.67 3.80
N LEU A 2 3.57 -3.34 2.95
CA LEU A 2 2.14 -3.56 3.11
C LEU A 2 1.89 -5.05 3.26
N LYS A 3 1.00 -5.44 4.17
CA LYS A 3 0.73 -6.86 4.43
C LYS A 3 -0.77 -7.17 4.50
N LEU A 4 -1.10 -8.38 4.09
CA LEU A 4 -2.32 -9.08 4.47
C LEU A 4 -1.96 -10.22 5.42
N PRO A 5 -2.93 -10.79 6.16
CA PRO A 5 -2.67 -12.00 6.92
C PRO A 5 -2.04 -13.10 6.03
N PRO A 6 -0.99 -13.78 6.50
CA PRO A 6 -0.22 -14.72 5.67
C PRO A 6 -0.96 -16.04 5.40
N GLN A 7 -2.09 -16.26 6.08
CA GLN A 7 -2.89 -17.47 5.99
C GLN A 7 -3.46 -17.64 4.58
N ALA A 8 -3.41 -18.85 4.04
CA ALA A 8 -3.93 -19.17 2.70
C ALA A 8 -5.42 -18.84 2.53
N ALA A 9 -6.20 -18.75 3.62
CA ALA A 9 -7.58 -18.29 3.61
C ALA A 9 -7.76 -16.87 3.00
N TRP A 10 -6.70 -16.05 3.02
CA TRP A 10 -6.72 -14.74 2.37
C TRP A 10 -6.50 -14.81 0.84
N GLN A 11 -6.13 -15.96 0.27
CA GLN A 11 -5.99 -16.18 -1.18
C GLN A 11 -5.05 -15.16 -1.89
N ALA A 12 -4.63 -15.48 -3.11
CA ALA A 12 -3.94 -14.48 -3.92
C ALA A 12 -4.93 -13.40 -4.38
N ARG A 13 -4.54 -12.13 -4.29
CA ARG A 13 -5.37 -11.00 -4.69
C ARG A 13 -4.55 -9.81 -5.16
N THR A 14 -5.15 -8.96 -5.96
CA THR A 14 -4.52 -7.71 -6.42
C THR A 14 -5.28 -6.54 -5.83
N GLN A 15 -4.56 -5.61 -5.20
CA GLN A 15 -5.10 -4.30 -4.82
C GLN A 15 -4.48 -3.23 -5.72
N THR A 16 -5.31 -2.39 -6.34
CA THR A 16 -4.87 -1.22 -7.10
C THR A 16 -4.76 -0.04 -6.14
N LEU A 17 -3.54 0.48 -5.93
CA LEU A 17 -3.33 1.59 -5.01
C LEU A 17 -2.32 2.61 -5.54
N SER A 18 -2.46 3.83 -5.05
CA SER A 18 -1.45 4.89 -5.13
C SER A 18 -1.02 5.30 -3.72
N VAL A 19 0.16 5.91 -3.60
CA VAL A 19 0.61 6.53 -2.36
C VAL A 19 0.55 8.03 -2.51
N GLN A 20 -0.16 8.68 -1.60
CA GLN A 20 -0.20 10.13 -1.46
C GLN A 20 0.61 10.56 -0.23
N GLY A 21 1.18 11.74 -0.31
CA GLY A 21 2.02 12.31 0.74
C GLY A 21 1.66 13.77 1.02
N SER A 22 1.90 14.18 2.26
CA SER A 22 1.67 15.53 2.74
C SER A 22 2.67 15.91 3.83
N ALA A 23 3.07 17.19 3.85
CA ALA A 23 3.89 17.75 4.92
C ALA A 23 3.04 18.30 6.07
N ASP A 24 1.81 18.71 5.80
CA ASP A 24 0.93 19.45 6.73
C ASP A 24 -0.32 18.64 7.13
N GLY A 25 -0.86 17.81 6.24
CA GLY A 25 -2.05 16.97 6.44
C GLY A 25 -3.29 17.44 5.66
N PRO A 26 -3.46 18.74 5.36
CA PRO A 26 -4.49 19.21 4.43
C PRO A 26 -4.13 19.06 2.95
N ALA A 27 -2.88 19.33 2.56
CA ALA A 27 -2.47 19.34 1.15
C ALA A 27 -1.83 18.00 0.75
N TRP A 28 -2.44 17.30 -0.21
CA TRP A 28 -1.98 15.97 -0.64
C TRP A 28 -1.50 15.99 -2.09
N SER A 29 -0.39 15.30 -2.35
CA SER A 29 0.10 15.04 -3.69
C SER A 29 0.36 13.55 -3.88
N THR A 30 0.27 13.07 -5.13
CA THR A 30 0.68 11.70 -5.46
C THR A 30 2.20 11.59 -5.39
N VAL A 31 2.67 10.61 -4.63
CA VAL A 31 4.10 10.28 -4.45
C VAL A 31 4.45 9.03 -5.24
N VAL A 32 3.57 8.04 -5.25
CA VAL A 32 3.64 6.85 -6.09
C VAL A 32 2.36 6.75 -6.88
N ALA A 33 2.48 6.70 -8.21
CA ALA A 33 1.34 6.58 -9.11
C ALA A 33 0.54 5.30 -8.82
N ALA A 34 -0.73 5.28 -9.24
CA ALA A 34 -1.57 4.11 -9.07
C ALA A 34 -0.99 2.91 -9.81
N LYS A 35 -0.90 1.77 -9.12
CA LYS A 35 -0.41 0.50 -9.68
C LYS A 35 -1.14 -0.68 -9.04
N ASP A 36 -1.20 -1.78 -9.77
CA ASP A 36 -1.64 -3.07 -9.26
C ASP A 36 -0.54 -3.74 -8.43
N HIS A 37 -0.90 -4.13 -7.21
CA HIS A 37 -0.04 -4.83 -6.28
C HIS A 37 -0.64 -6.17 -5.93
N ARG A 38 0.03 -7.24 -6.35
CA ARG A 38 -0.39 -8.61 -6.07
C ARG A 38 0.14 -9.06 -4.71
N PHE A 39 -0.78 -9.43 -3.83
CA PHE A 39 -0.53 -10.13 -2.58
C PHE A 39 -0.75 -11.63 -2.84
N ASP A 40 0.26 -12.43 -2.54
CA ASP A 40 0.20 -13.88 -2.69
C ASP A 40 0.63 -14.56 -1.38
N PRO A 41 -0.19 -15.43 -0.77
CA PRO A 41 0.21 -16.17 0.43
C PRO A 41 1.44 -17.04 0.19
N ALA A 42 1.72 -17.48 -1.05
CA ALA A 42 2.96 -18.20 -1.39
C ALA A 42 4.23 -17.35 -1.21
N SER A 43 4.12 -16.02 -1.23
CA SER A 43 5.20 -15.07 -0.92
C SER A 43 4.93 -14.29 0.37
N GLY A 44 4.13 -14.86 1.27
CA GLY A 44 3.84 -14.30 2.60
C GLY A 44 2.82 -13.15 2.62
N ASN A 45 2.09 -12.91 1.52
CA ASN A 45 1.09 -11.84 1.43
C ASN A 45 1.66 -10.45 1.77
N THR A 46 2.86 -10.17 1.26
CA THR A 46 3.55 -8.90 1.47
C THR A 46 3.87 -8.21 0.15
N VAL A 47 3.86 -6.88 0.18
CA VAL A 47 4.24 -6.03 -0.95
C VAL A 47 5.11 -4.88 -0.44
N THR A 48 6.22 -4.63 -1.13
CA THR A 48 7.05 -3.44 -0.92
C THR A 48 6.75 -2.39 -1.98
N VAL A 49 6.44 -1.17 -1.54
CA VAL A 49 6.23 0.00 -2.40
C VAL A 49 7.36 0.98 -2.12
N PRO A 50 8.29 1.21 -3.06
CA PRO A 50 9.38 2.16 -2.87
C PRO A 50 8.84 3.60 -2.88
N LEU A 51 9.28 4.40 -1.91
CA LEU A 51 9.03 5.84 -1.89
C LEU A 51 10.22 6.57 -2.53
N PRO A 52 9.98 7.65 -3.30
CA PRO A 52 11.05 8.48 -3.82
C PRO A 52 11.81 9.17 -2.68
N ALA A 53 13.13 9.19 -2.78
CA ALA A 53 14.00 9.86 -1.82
C ALA A 53 13.82 11.39 -1.85
N GLY A 54 14.29 12.07 -0.80
CA GLY A 54 14.37 13.54 -0.75
C GLY A 54 13.04 14.27 -0.61
N ARG A 55 11.93 13.57 -0.32
CA ARG A 55 10.64 14.22 -0.03
C ARG A 55 10.43 14.42 1.47
N ASN A 56 10.04 15.63 1.85
CA ASN A 56 9.56 15.92 3.20
C ASN A 56 8.10 15.43 3.33
N LEU A 57 7.93 14.21 3.84
CA LEU A 57 6.63 13.58 4.06
C LEU A 57 6.41 13.39 5.56
N ARG A 58 5.38 14.03 6.10
CA ARG A 58 4.93 13.82 7.48
C ARG A 58 3.76 12.85 7.55
N HIS A 59 2.93 12.87 6.53
CA HIS A 59 1.76 12.01 6.41
C HIS A 59 1.82 11.20 5.13
N LEU A 60 1.44 9.93 5.23
CA LEU A 60 1.24 9.03 4.11
C LEU A 60 -0.22 8.60 4.07
N ARG A 61 -0.74 8.44 2.86
CA ARG A 61 -2.08 7.90 2.61
C ARG A 61 -2.01 6.89 1.49
N LEU A 62 -2.55 5.70 1.75
CA LEU A 62 -2.82 4.72 0.72
C LEU A 62 -4.21 5.01 0.13
N ARG A 63 -4.27 5.28 -1.16
CA ARG A 63 -5.54 5.40 -1.88
C ARG A 63 -5.73 4.14 -2.72
N VAL A 64 -6.60 3.26 -2.25
CA VAL A 64 -6.94 1.99 -2.91
C VAL A 64 -8.25 2.16 -3.68
N THR A 65 -8.27 1.72 -4.93
CA THR A 65 -9.46 1.86 -5.81
C THR A 65 -10.04 0.52 -6.25
N ALA A 66 -9.29 -0.57 -6.15
CA ALA A 66 -9.76 -1.91 -6.45
C ALA A 66 -9.07 -2.94 -5.57
N ASN A 67 -9.77 -4.04 -5.30
CA ASN A 67 -9.24 -5.23 -4.64
C ASN A 67 -10.02 -6.44 -5.18
N THR A 68 -9.31 -7.40 -5.79
CA THR A 68 -9.95 -8.56 -6.44
C THR A 68 -10.53 -9.58 -5.46
N GLY A 69 -10.14 -9.54 -4.18
CA GLY A 69 -10.65 -10.47 -3.16
C GLY A 69 -11.90 -9.98 -2.43
N TRP A 70 -12.04 -8.66 -2.25
CA TRP A 70 -13.21 -8.04 -1.63
C TRP A 70 -13.23 -6.54 -2.00
N PRO A 71 -14.38 -5.90 -2.28
CA PRO A 71 -14.45 -4.50 -2.71
C PRO A 71 -14.20 -3.50 -1.56
N ALA A 72 -13.08 -3.64 -0.87
CA ALA A 72 -12.58 -2.71 0.15
C ALA A 72 -11.05 -2.72 0.21
N ALA A 73 -10.45 -1.64 0.70
CA ALA A 73 -9.05 -1.63 1.09
C ALA A 73 -8.87 -2.55 2.31
N GLN A 74 -7.91 -3.46 2.25
CA GLN A 74 -7.64 -4.38 3.35
C GLN A 74 -6.14 -4.47 3.59
N PHE A 75 -5.72 -4.32 4.85
CA PHE A 75 -4.35 -4.47 5.30
C PHE A 75 -4.39 -4.96 6.74
N SER A 76 -3.54 -5.94 7.09
CA SER A 76 -3.30 -6.27 8.49
C SER A 76 -2.24 -5.35 9.10
N GLU A 77 -1.26 -4.94 8.28
CA GLU A 77 -0.16 -4.08 8.70
C GLU A 77 0.23 -3.12 7.57
N VAL A 78 0.60 -1.90 7.97
CA VAL A 78 1.18 -0.87 7.11
C VAL A 78 2.40 -0.32 7.80
N GLU A 79 3.56 -0.55 7.21
CA GLU A 79 4.85 -0.15 7.76
C GLU A 79 5.52 0.86 6.83
N ALA A 80 6.05 1.94 7.38
CA ALA A 80 6.87 2.91 6.67
C ALA A 80 8.28 2.91 7.28
N TYR A 81 9.29 2.92 6.43
CA TYR A 81 10.69 2.86 6.84
C TYR A 81 11.43 4.07 6.30
N LEU A 82 12.32 4.63 7.12
CA LEU A 82 13.35 5.52 6.62
C LEU A 82 14.39 4.70 5.86
N SER A 83 14.93 5.27 4.80
CA SER A 83 16.08 4.75 4.06
C SER A 83 17.36 4.98 4.83
#